data_AF-A0A9E4TKQ2-F1
#
_entry.id   AF-A0A9E4TKQ2-F1
#
_cell.length_a   1.000
_cell.length_b   1.000
_cell.length_c   1.000
_cell.angle_alpha   90.00
_cell.angle_beta   90.00
_cell.angle_gamma   90.00
#
_symmetry.space_group_name_H-M   'P 1'
#
loop_
_entity.id
_entity.type
_entity.pdbx_description
1 polymer ?
#
loop_
_entity_poly.entity_id
_entity_poly.type
_entity_poly.pdbx_seq_one_letter_code
_entity_poly.pdbx_strand_id
1 'polypeptide(L)'
;MLAMVATSVAVLVIFSGTLWVQMLNAGFLALTFTNLGFLGHDSGHRQIFTNPRYNDWILLGVGFMTGMTPSWWQDKHNTHHRAPNQMEIDGDIEVILFVFNHEQAMNMKGLGRFTARYQAFLFYPLLMLTSFSLLFGGIAYQLRKERMRYAVIEPLLVAAG
;
A
#
# COMPACT_ATOMS: atom_id res chain seq x y z
N MET A 1 -10.28 -2.43 -14.11
CA MET A 1 -10.35 -1.93 -12.71
C MET A 1 -11.41 -0.87 -12.48
N LEU A 2 -11.43 0.24 -13.23
CA LEU A 2 -12.44 1.30 -13.05
C LEU A 2 -13.90 0.79 -13.12
N ALA A 3 -14.21 -0.08 -14.09
CA ALA A 3 -15.52 -0.71 -14.18
C ALA A 3 -15.86 -1.54 -12.92
N MET A 4 -14.89 -2.26 -12.36
CA MET A 4 -15.09 -3.07 -11.16
C MET A 4 -15.37 -2.18 -9.94
N VAL A 5 -14.60 -1.09 -9.77
CA VAL A 5 -14.86 -0.11 -8.69
C VAL A 5 -16.23 0.54 -8.88
N ALA A 6 -16.58 0.96 -10.09
CA ALA A 6 -17.90 1.54 -10.40
C ALA A 6 -19.03 0.55 -10.11
N THR A 7 -18.88 -0.73 -10.46
CA THR A 7 -19.83 -1.79 -10.11
C THR A 7 -19.97 -1.92 -8.60
N SER A 8 -18.86 -1.92 -7.86
CA SER A 8 -18.88 -2.02 -6.39
C SER A 8 -19.57 -0.83 -5.74
N VAL A 9 -19.35 0.40 -6.24
CA VAL A 9 -20.06 1.61 -5.80
C VAL A 9 -21.56 1.52 -6.12
N ALA A 10 -21.92 1.05 -7.32
CA ALA A 10 -23.33 0.86 -7.67
C ALA A 10 -24.02 -0.16 -6.74
N VAL A 11 -23.36 -1.28 -6.43
CA VAL A 11 -23.86 -2.29 -5.49
C VAL A 11 -23.99 -1.70 -4.08
N LEU A 12 -23.04 -0.88 -3.65
CA LEU A 12 -23.09 -0.18 -2.36
C LEU A 12 -24.33 0.70 -2.24
N VAL A 13 -24.63 1.48 -3.29
CA VAL A 13 -25.77 2.40 -3.31
C VAL A 13 -27.11 1.66 -3.44
N ILE A 14 -27.23 0.74 -4.41
CA ILE A 14 -28.49 0.05 -4.73
C ILE A 14 -28.89 -0.92 -3.60
N PHE A 15 -27.94 -1.64 -3.01
CA PHE A 15 -28.18 -2.66 -1.98
C PHE A 15 -27.74 -2.20 -0.59
N SER A 16 -27.80 -0.90 -0.30
CA SER A 16 -27.29 -0.29 0.94
C SER A 16 -27.82 -0.92 2.23
N GLY A 17 -29.07 -1.41 2.23
CA GLY A 17 -29.69 -2.07 3.39
C GLY A 17 -29.40 -3.57 3.54
N THR A 18 -28.68 -4.20 2.62
CA THR A 18 -28.52 -5.67 2.59
C THR A 18 -27.11 -6.09 3.00
N LEU A 19 -26.92 -6.40 4.29
CA LEU A 19 -25.60 -6.71 4.88
C LEU A 19 -24.83 -7.80 4.10
N TRP A 20 -25.46 -8.94 3.80
CA TRP A 20 -24.78 -10.05 3.11
C TRP A 20 -24.32 -9.69 1.70
N VAL A 21 -25.09 -8.86 0.98
CA VAL A 21 -24.67 -8.33 -0.32
C VAL A 21 -23.47 -7.41 -0.16
N GLN A 22 -23.44 -6.57 0.87
CA GLN A 22 -22.28 -5.72 1.14
C GLN A 22 -21.04 -6.51 1.59
N MET A 23 -21.20 -7.63 2.29
CA MET A 23 -20.08 -8.53 2.61
C MET A 23 -19.47 -9.15 1.34
N LEU A 24 -20.31 -9.60 0.40
CA LEU A 24 -19.84 -10.09 -0.90
C LEU A 24 -19.18 -8.97 -1.72
N ASN A 25 -19.77 -7.77 -1.71
CA ASN A 25 -19.23 -6.60 -2.38
C ASN A 25 -17.86 -6.21 -1.80
N ALA A 26 -17.69 -6.26 -0.48
CA ALA A 26 -16.41 -6.02 0.18
C ALA A 26 -15.35 -7.05 -0.23
N GLY A 27 -15.71 -8.34 -0.32
CA GLY A 27 -14.81 -9.38 -0.83
C GLY A 27 -14.40 -9.16 -2.29
N PHE A 28 -15.36 -8.77 -3.13
CA PHE A 28 -15.09 -8.39 -4.52
C PHE A 28 -14.16 -7.17 -4.61
N LEU A 29 -14.39 -6.15 -3.79
CA LEU A 29 -13.56 -4.95 -3.75
C LEU A 29 -12.14 -5.26 -3.24
N ALA A 30 -12.00 -6.15 -2.26
CA ALA A 30 -10.70 -6.62 -1.79
C ALA A 30 -9.89 -7.24 -2.93
N LEU A 31 -10.49 -8.17 -3.70
CA LEU A 31 -9.83 -8.76 -4.87
C LEU A 31 -9.47 -7.71 -5.94
N THR A 32 -10.37 -6.75 -6.17
CA THR A 32 -10.17 -5.64 -7.10
C THR A 32 -8.93 -4.83 -6.72
N PHE A 33 -8.82 -4.42 -5.46
CA PHE A 33 -7.67 -3.65 -4.97
C PHE A 33 -6.39 -4.46 -4.87
N THR A 34 -6.46 -5.76 -4.54
CA THR A 34 -5.28 -6.64 -4.60
C THR A 34 -4.69 -6.68 -6.02
N ASN A 35 -5.53 -6.85 -7.04
CA ASN A 35 -5.08 -6.80 -8.44
C ASN A 35 -4.54 -5.42 -8.83
N LEU A 36 -5.13 -4.34 -8.30
CA LEU A 36 -4.64 -2.97 -8.53
C LEU A 36 -3.23 -2.79 -7.95
N GLY A 37 -2.99 -3.35 -6.76
CA GLY A 37 -1.67 -3.37 -6.13
C GLY A 37 -0.63 -4.10 -6.98
N PHE A 38 -0.94 -5.28 -7.52
CA PHE A 38 -0.05 -6.00 -8.43
C PHE A 38 0.20 -5.25 -9.74
N LEU A 39 -0.82 -4.61 -10.30
CA LEU A 39 -0.64 -3.75 -11.48
C LEU A 39 0.31 -2.57 -11.19
N GLY A 40 0.17 -1.95 -10.01
CA GLY A 40 1.10 -0.93 -9.52
C GLY A 40 2.52 -1.46 -9.34
N HIS A 41 2.64 -2.66 -8.77
CA HIS A 41 3.93 -3.33 -8.57
C HIS A 41 4.68 -3.54 -9.89
N ASP A 42 4.03 -4.21 -10.84
CA ASP A 42 4.65 -4.59 -12.11
C ASP A 42 4.95 -3.36 -12.97
N SER A 43 4.09 -2.34 -12.94
CA SER A 43 4.37 -1.05 -13.59
C SER A 43 5.52 -0.31 -12.91
N GLY A 44 5.63 -0.30 -11.58
CA GLY A 44 6.75 0.30 -10.87
C GLY A 44 8.10 -0.37 -11.19
N HIS A 45 8.08 -1.68 -11.45
CA HIS A 45 9.24 -2.42 -11.95
C HIS A 45 9.45 -2.36 -13.45
N ARG A 46 8.59 -1.62 -14.17
CA ARG A 46 8.59 -1.49 -15.64
C ARG A 46 8.45 -2.82 -16.38
N GLN A 47 7.68 -3.75 -15.82
CA GLN A 47 7.49 -5.10 -16.35
C GLN A 47 6.31 -5.22 -17.32
N ILE A 48 5.47 -4.19 -17.46
CA ILE A 48 4.29 -4.23 -18.33
C ILE A 48 4.61 -3.79 -19.75
N PHE A 49 5.27 -2.64 -19.91
CA PHE A 49 5.58 -2.06 -21.21
C PHE A 49 7.09 -1.88 -21.41
N THR A 50 7.56 -2.00 -22.65
CA THR A 50 8.94 -1.67 -23.01
C THR A 50 9.24 -0.19 -22.87
N ASN A 51 8.26 0.69 -23.13
CA ASN A 51 8.40 2.12 -22.94
C ASN A 51 8.19 2.49 -21.45
N PRO A 52 9.18 3.05 -20.75
CA PRO A 52 9.07 3.41 -19.34
C PRO A 52 7.90 4.36 -19.04
N ARG A 53 7.59 5.29 -19.96
CA ARG A 53 6.53 6.28 -19.73
C ARG A 53 5.15 5.67 -19.57
N TYR A 54 4.85 4.59 -20.27
CA TYR A 54 3.53 3.92 -20.14
C TYR A 54 3.39 3.21 -18.81
N ASN A 55 4.47 2.62 -18.29
CA ASN A 55 4.48 2.09 -16.94
C ASN A 55 4.26 3.20 -15.90
N ASP A 56 4.94 4.35 -16.08
CA ASP A 56 4.78 5.49 -15.19
C ASP A 56 3.33 5.99 -15.12
N TRP A 57 2.62 6.04 -16.26
CA TRP A 57 1.21 6.42 -16.29
C TRP A 57 0.30 5.45 -15.53
N ILE A 58 0.55 4.14 -15.64
CA ILE A 58 -0.19 3.14 -14.86
C ILE A 58 0.10 3.32 -13.38
N LEU A 59 1.37 3.47 -12.99
CA LEU A 59 1.74 3.65 -11.60
C LEU A 59 1.16 4.94 -10.99
N LEU A 60 1.14 6.05 -11.75
CA LEU A 60 0.48 7.29 -11.34
C LEU A 60 -1.03 7.07 -11.13
N GLY A 61 -1.71 6.34 -12.02
CA GLY A 61 -3.11 5.99 -11.86
C GLY A 61 -3.39 5.10 -10.64
N VAL A 62 -2.50 4.15 -10.34
CA VAL A 62 -2.58 3.33 -9.11
C VAL A 62 -2.34 4.21 -7.88
N GLY A 63 -1.34 5.09 -7.92
CA GLY A 63 -1.05 6.04 -6.84
C GLY A 63 -2.24 6.92 -6.51
N PHE A 64 -2.92 7.46 -7.53
CA PHE A 64 -4.17 8.21 -7.37
C PHE A 64 -5.26 7.40 -6.65
N MET A 65 -5.47 6.15 -7.06
CA MET A 65 -6.54 5.31 -6.49
C MET A 65 -6.24 4.77 -5.09
N THR A 66 -5.00 4.88 -4.63
CA THR A 66 -4.54 4.32 -3.35
C THR A 66 -4.01 5.38 -2.38
N GLY A 67 -3.88 6.64 -2.80
CA GLY A 67 -3.22 7.70 -2.03
C GLY A 67 -1.71 7.49 -1.87
N MET A 68 -1.11 6.59 -2.64
CA MET A 68 0.31 6.22 -2.53
C MET A 68 1.16 7.11 -3.44
N THR A 69 2.25 7.69 -2.89
CA THR A 69 3.27 8.40 -3.68
C THR A 69 4.12 7.39 -4.49
N PRO A 70 4.10 7.43 -5.84
CA PRO A 70 4.86 6.51 -6.70
C PRO A 70 6.36 6.48 -6.47
N SER A 71 7.01 7.64 -6.31
CA SER A 71 8.46 7.71 -6.11
C SER A 71 8.87 7.11 -4.77
N TRP A 72 8.15 7.44 -3.71
CA TRP A 72 8.38 6.85 -2.37
C TRP A 72 8.26 5.34 -2.39
N TRP A 73 7.19 4.81 -3.01
CA TRP A 73 6.99 3.37 -3.07
C TRP A 73 8.11 2.69 -3.87
N GLN A 74 8.50 3.23 -5.03
CA GLN A 74 9.59 2.67 -5.82
C GLN A 74 10.91 2.68 -5.05
N ASP A 75 11.28 3.79 -4.40
CA ASP A 75 12.54 3.90 -3.66
C ASP A 75 12.63 2.86 -2.53
N LYS A 76 11.55 2.77 -1.75
CA LYS A 76 11.46 1.84 -0.63
C LYS A 76 11.40 0.38 -1.11
N HIS A 77 10.54 0.08 -2.08
CA HIS A 77 10.36 -1.27 -2.61
C HIS A 77 11.58 -1.80 -3.36
N ASN A 78 12.30 -0.94 -4.11
CA ASN A 78 13.55 -1.33 -4.75
C ASN A 78 14.66 -1.62 -3.73
N THR A 79 14.64 -0.94 -2.59
CA THR A 79 15.57 -1.23 -1.48
C THR A 79 15.26 -2.60 -0.88
N HIS A 80 13.99 -2.90 -0.63
CA HIS A 80 13.53 -4.23 -0.21
C HIS A 80 14.00 -5.33 -1.19
N HIS A 81 13.76 -5.17 -2.50
CA HIS A 81 14.18 -6.16 -3.52
C HIS A 81 15.70 -6.36 -3.62
N ARG A 82 16.49 -5.34 -3.26
CA ARG A 82 17.96 -5.45 -3.25
C ARG A 82 18.47 -6.27 -2.07
N ALA A 83 17.83 -6.15 -0.91
CA ALA A 83 18.31 -6.73 0.35
C ALA A 83 17.13 -7.15 1.25
N PRO A 84 16.29 -8.12 0.83
CA PRO A 84 15.04 -8.42 1.51
C PRO A 84 15.28 -9.01 2.89
N ASN A 85 14.49 -8.56 3.87
CA ASN A 85 14.56 -8.96 5.28
C ASN A 85 15.95 -8.75 5.93
N GLN A 86 16.76 -7.84 5.40
CA GLN A 86 18.02 -7.45 6.02
C GLN A 86 17.79 -6.25 6.93
N MET A 87 18.13 -6.41 8.21
CA MET A 87 18.05 -5.33 9.20
C MET A 87 18.83 -4.10 8.74
N GLU A 88 18.35 -2.90 9.10
CA GLU A 88 18.97 -1.59 8.79
C GLU A 88 18.97 -1.20 7.30
N ILE A 89 18.65 -2.12 6.40
CA ILE A 89 18.57 -1.87 4.95
C ILE A 89 17.12 -1.93 4.49
N ASP A 90 16.40 -2.99 4.85
CA ASP A 90 15.02 -3.20 4.45
C ASP A 90 14.04 -2.54 5.42
N GLY A 91 13.57 -1.35 5.05
CA GLY A 91 12.57 -0.62 5.84
C GLY A 91 11.21 -1.34 5.94
N ASP A 92 10.92 -2.36 5.12
CA ASP A 92 9.64 -3.09 5.20
C ASP A 92 9.54 -4.00 6.44
N ILE A 93 10.67 -4.31 7.10
CA ILE A 93 10.70 -5.05 8.36
C ILE A 93 10.88 -4.14 9.60
N GLU A 94 10.88 -2.82 9.41
CA GLU A 94 10.96 -1.82 10.48
C GLU A 94 9.58 -1.26 10.84
N VAL A 95 8.67 -2.15 11.24
CA VAL A 95 7.26 -1.81 11.51
C VAL A 95 6.95 -1.85 12.99
N ILE A 96 6.32 -0.79 13.53
CA ILE A 96 6.06 -0.61 14.97
C ILE A 96 5.21 -1.74 15.59
N LEU A 97 4.35 -2.39 14.80
CA LEU A 97 3.41 -3.41 15.27
C LEU A 97 3.87 -4.86 15.02
N PHE A 98 4.98 -5.05 14.31
CA PHE A 98 5.49 -6.38 13.94
C PHE A 98 6.92 -6.58 14.41
N VAL A 99 7.22 -7.84 14.75
CA VAL A 99 8.54 -8.31 15.18
C VAL A 99 9.08 -9.25 14.12
N PHE A 100 10.28 -8.94 13.63
CA PHE A 100 11.02 -9.76 12.68
C PHE A 100 12.33 -10.29 13.27
N ASN A 101 12.82 -9.72 14.39
CA ASN A 101 13.98 -10.21 15.11
C ASN A 101 13.82 -10.16 16.64
N HIS A 102 14.77 -10.76 17.36
CA HIS A 102 14.74 -10.84 18.82
C HIS A 102 14.86 -9.47 19.51
N GLU A 103 15.70 -8.58 18.99
CA GLU A 103 15.94 -7.26 19.57
C GLU A 103 14.70 -6.37 19.52
N GLN A 104 13.99 -6.35 18.39
CA GLN A 104 12.70 -5.67 18.24
C GLN A 104 11.70 -6.17 19.29
N ALA A 105 11.61 -7.50 19.48
CA ALA A 105 10.73 -8.11 20.47
C ALA A 105 11.01 -7.60 21.90
N MET A 106 12.29 -7.48 22.25
CA MET A 106 12.74 -7.04 23.57
C MET A 106 12.50 -5.54 23.81
N ASN A 107 12.55 -4.74 22.75
CA ASN A 107 12.35 -3.29 22.82
C ASN A 107 10.86 -2.87 22.79
N MET A 108 9.95 -3.75 22.36
CA MET A 108 8.52 -3.45 22.29
C MET A 108 7.85 -3.28 23.66
N LYS A 109 6.99 -2.25 23.77
CA LYS A 109 6.22 -1.91 24.97
C LYS A 109 4.74 -1.67 24.63
N GLY A 110 3.87 -1.74 25.63
CA GLY A 110 2.44 -1.44 25.48
C GLY A 110 1.78 -2.26 24.37
N LEU A 111 1.17 -1.57 23.40
CA LEU A 111 0.47 -2.18 22.26
C LEU A 111 1.40 -3.03 21.39
N GLY A 112 2.64 -2.61 21.15
CA GLY A 112 3.60 -3.40 20.35
C GLY A 112 3.93 -4.75 21.00
N ARG A 113 4.07 -4.78 22.34
CA ARG A 113 4.29 -6.06 23.06
C ARG A 113 3.06 -6.98 22.98
N PHE A 114 1.86 -6.39 23.00
CA PHE A 114 0.63 -7.15 22.78
C PHE A 114 0.56 -7.73 21.36
N THR A 115 0.86 -6.92 20.33
CA THR A 115 0.86 -7.40 18.95
C THR A 115 1.92 -8.48 18.72
N ALA A 116 3.13 -8.31 19.27
CA ALA A 116 4.18 -9.33 19.22
C ALA A 116 3.73 -10.67 19.81
N ARG A 117 3.08 -10.65 20.99
CA ARG A 117 2.60 -11.87 21.67
C ARG A 117 1.57 -12.64 20.85
N TYR A 118 0.73 -11.93 20.10
CA TYR A 118 -0.35 -12.51 19.30
C TYR A 118 -0.13 -12.34 17.79
N GLN A 119 1.12 -12.13 17.36
CA GLN A 119 1.45 -11.72 16.00
C GLN A 119 0.89 -12.70 14.96
N ALA A 120 0.96 -14.00 15.21
CA ALA A 120 0.43 -15.01 14.29
C ALA A 120 -1.06 -14.80 13.96
N PHE A 121 -1.86 -14.31 14.92
CA PHE A 121 -3.29 -14.05 14.72
C PHE A 121 -3.55 -12.62 14.24
N LEU A 122 -2.75 -11.66 14.70
CA LEU A 122 -2.93 -10.23 14.40
C LEU A 122 -2.27 -9.80 13.09
N PHE A 123 -1.39 -10.61 12.49
CA PHE A 123 -0.70 -10.30 11.25
C PHE A 123 -1.67 -9.92 10.12
N TYR A 124 -2.63 -10.80 9.80
CA TYR A 124 -3.57 -10.55 8.71
C TYR A 124 -4.54 -9.39 9.00
N PRO A 125 -5.17 -9.27 10.19
CA PRO A 125 -5.99 -8.11 10.52
C PRO A 125 -5.22 -6.79 10.44
N LEU A 126 -3.98 -6.74 10.94
CA LEU A 126 -3.16 -5.53 10.89
C LEU A 126 -2.66 -5.22 9.48
N LEU A 127 -2.42 -6.23 8.64
CA LEU A 127 -2.09 -6.03 7.22
C LEU A 127 -3.21 -5.33 6.44
N MET A 128 -4.48 -5.42 6.88
CA MET A 128 -5.56 -4.64 6.27
C MET A 128 -5.36 -3.14 6.44
N LEU A 129 -4.51 -2.71 7.38
CA LEU A 129 -4.14 -1.31 7.60
C LEU A 129 -2.92 -0.86 6.77
N THR A 130 -2.36 -1.73 5.92
CA THR A 130 -1.20 -1.41 5.07
C THR A 130 -1.44 -0.17 4.20
N SER A 131 -2.67 0.06 3.73
CA SER A 131 -3.01 1.25 2.96
C SER A 131 -2.74 2.56 3.71
N PHE A 132 -2.94 2.59 5.03
CA PHE A 132 -2.59 3.76 5.85
C PHE A 132 -1.07 3.95 5.93
N SER A 133 -0.31 2.86 6.07
CA SER A 133 1.16 2.93 6.04
C SER A 133 1.67 3.49 4.72
N LEU A 134 1.09 3.06 3.59
CA LEU A 134 1.42 3.57 2.26
C LEU A 134 1.12 5.07 2.11
N LEU A 135 -0.06 5.50 2.58
CA LEU A 135 -0.48 6.90 2.54
C LEU A 135 0.44 7.80 3.39
N PHE A 136 0.64 7.44 4.67
CA PHE A 136 1.45 8.25 5.58
C PHE A 136 2.93 8.27 5.19
N GLY A 137 3.47 7.15 4.71
CA GLY A 137 4.82 7.09 4.17
C GLY A 137 4.98 8.01 2.96
N GLY A 138 4.00 8.00 2.05
CA GLY A 138 3.96 8.91 0.90
C GLY A 138 3.91 10.39 1.28
N ILE A 139 3.07 10.76 2.25
CA ILE A 139 2.98 12.14 2.77
C ILE A 139 4.30 12.56 3.42
N ALA A 140 4.88 11.71 4.27
CA ALA A 140 6.14 12.00 4.94
C ALA A 140 7.28 12.23 3.94
N TYR A 141 7.34 11.41 2.87
CA TYR A 141 8.32 11.56 1.80
C TYR A 141 8.20 12.90 1.06
N GLN A 142 6.95 13.34 0.78
CA GLN A 142 6.70 14.65 0.18
C GLN A 142 7.11 15.81 1.11
N LEU A 143 6.77 15.72 2.40
CA LEU A 143 7.13 16.75 3.39
C LEU A 143 8.64 16.89 3.60
N ARG A 144 9.37 15.78 3.50
CA ARG A 144 10.84 15.75 3.55
C ARG A 144 11.50 16.33 2.29
N LYS A 145 10.72 16.67 1.26
CA LYS A 145 11.18 17.19 -0.04
C LYS A 145 12.19 16.25 -0.72
N GLU A 146 11.95 14.95 -0.58
CA GLU A 146 12.72 13.94 -1.28
C GLU A 146 12.52 14.03 -2.80
N ARG A 147 13.42 13.41 -3.56
CA ARG A 147 13.45 13.53 -5.02
C ARG A 147 12.30 12.74 -5.67
N MET A 148 11.18 13.42 -5.93
CA MET A 148 10.09 12.86 -6.72
C MET A 148 10.37 12.93 -8.22
N ARG A 149 9.99 11.88 -8.94
CA ARG A 149 10.11 11.81 -10.40
C ARG A 149 9.16 12.78 -11.10
N TYR A 150 7.94 12.91 -10.60
CA TYR A 150 6.96 13.89 -11.05
C TYR A 150 6.58 14.83 -9.90
N ALA A 151 7.47 15.78 -9.61
CA ALA A 151 7.40 16.63 -8.42
C ALA A 151 6.13 17.48 -8.25
N VAL A 152 5.35 17.70 -9.32
CA VAL A 152 4.07 18.40 -9.27
C VAL A 152 2.89 17.41 -9.23
N ILE A 153 2.94 16.36 -10.06
CA ILE A 153 1.82 15.44 -10.22
C ILE A 153 1.67 14.57 -8.96
N GLU A 154 2.75 13.99 -8.44
CA GLU A 154 2.66 13.05 -7.30
C GLU A 154 2.04 13.68 -6.04
N PRO A 155 2.38 14.91 -5.62
CA PRO A 155 1.69 15.56 -4.52
C PRO A 155 0.21 15.85 -4.79
N LEU A 156 -0.12 16.27 -6.01
CA LEU A 156 -1.51 16.54 -6.39
C LEU A 156 -2.36 15.25 -6.36
N LEU A 157 -1.79 14.12 -6.77
CA LEU A 157 -2.48 12.84 -6.74
C LEU A 157 -2.83 12.42 -5.30
N VAL A 158 -1.91 12.59 -4.35
CA VAL A 158 -2.15 12.26 -2.94
C VAL A 158 -3.15 13.22 -2.28
N ALA A 159 -3.20 14.47 -2.72
CA ALA A 159 -4.17 15.45 -2.19
C ALA A 159 -5.58 15.29 -2.79
N ALA A 160 -5.69 14.77 -4.01
CA ALA A 160 -6.95 14.69 -4.76
C ALA A 160 -7.61 13.30 -4.75
N GLY A 161 -6.84 12.24 -4.45
CA GLY A 161 -7.34 10.87 -4.29
C GLY A 161 -7.80 10.59 -2.87
#